data_AF-M4VY87-F1
#
_entry.id   AF-M4VY87-F1
#
_cell.length_a   1.000
_cell.length_b   1.000
_cell.length_c   1.000
_cell.angle_alpha   90.00
_cell.angle_beta   90.00
_cell.angle_gamma   90.00
#
_symmetry.space_group_name_H-M   'P 1'
#
loop_
_entity.id
_entity.type
_entity.pdbx_description
1 polymer ?
#
loop_
_entity_poly.entity_id
_entity_poly.type
_entity_poly.pdbx_seq_one_letter_code
_entity_poly.pdbx_strand_id
1 'polypeptide(L)' 'MSDKYIVTLHSHDVQQQDTMRDKLLDLGCEFNQAVLVLKRGPSHEGQQLTLICKENFAEKIESTDGIKSIVKTGPSYQM' A
#
# COMPACT_ATOMS: atom_id res chain seq x y z
N MET A 1 5.30 17.52 1.94
CA MET A 1 5.90 16.27 2.47
C MET A 1 4.91 15.14 2.21
N SER A 2 5.38 14.00 1.70
CA SER A 2 4.58 12.79 1.54
C SER A 2 5.04 11.78 2.59
N ASP A 3 4.12 11.07 3.21
CA ASP A 3 4.44 10.04 4.19
C ASP A 3 4.68 8.69 3.48
N LYS A 4 5.51 7.84 4.07
CA LYS A 4 5.71 6.47 3.58
C LYS A 4 4.90 5.51 4.43
N TYR A 5 4.20 4.61 3.78
CA TYR A 5 3.36 3.59 4.42
C TYR A 5 3.74 2.20 3.93
N ILE A 6 3.93 1.26 4.83
CA ILE A 6 4.00 -0.16 4.46
C ILE A 6 2.61 -0.76 4.63
N VAL A 7 2.11 -1.34 3.56
CA VAL A 7 0.84 -2.06 3.49
C VAL A 7 1.13 -3.55 3.41
N THR A 8 0.51 -4.33 4.29
CA THR A 8 0.54 -5.79 4.20
C THR A 8 -0.80 -6.29 3.69
N LEU A 9 -0.80 -7.02 2.59
CA LEU A 9 -2.00 -7.66 2.02
C LEU A 9 -2.24 -9.01 2.72
N HIS A 10 -3.50 -9.32 3.00
CA HIS A 10 -3.93 -10.59 3.60
C HIS A 10 -4.45 -11.54 2.52
N SER A 11 -3.56 -12.31 1.88
CA SER A 11 -3.96 -13.42 1.03
C SER A 11 -2.78 -14.36 0.81
N HIS A 12 -3.05 -15.67 0.74
CA HIS A 12 -2.07 -16.68 0.34
C HIS A 12 -2.10 -16.96 -1.18
N ASP A 13 -3.06 -16.38 -1.90
CA ASP A 13 -3.25 -16.53 -3.34
C ASP A 13 -2.56 -15.38 -4.10
N VAL A 14 -1.62 -15.72 -4.97
CA VAL A 14 -0.82 -14.73 -5.73
C VAL A 14 -1.67 -13.90 -6.68
N GLN A 15 -2.71 -14.49 -7.27
CA GLN A 15 -3.58 -13.83 -8.24
C GLN A 15 -4.50 -12.81 -7.55
N GLN A 16 -4.97 -13.15 -6.35
CA GLN A 16 -5.73 -12.25 -5.48
C GLN A 16 -4.86 -11.10 -4.96
N GLN A 17 -3.60 -11.36 -4.59
CA GLN A 17 -2.64 -10.32 -4.20
C GLN A 17 -2.38 -9.32 -5.34
N ASP A 18 -2.20 -9.80 -6.57
CA ASP A 18 -2.01 -8.95 -7.73
C ASP A 18 -3.26 -8.08 -8.02
N THR A 19 -4.46 -8.65 -7.84
CA THR A 19 -5.71 -7.89 -7.96
C THR A 19 -5.82 -6.80 -6.89
N MET A 20 -5.45 -7.10 -5.64
CA MET A 20 -5.45 -6.11 -4.54
C MET A 20 -4.43 -5.00 -4.76
N ARG A 21 -3.25 -5.34 -5.28
CA ARG A 21 -2.22 -4.38 -5.69
C ARG A 21 -2.76 -3.43 -6.76
N ASP A 22 -3.38 -3.96 -7.80
CA ASP A 22 -3.89 -3.15 -8.92
C ASP A 22 -5.00 -2.21 -8.44
N LYS A 23 -5.90 -2.67 -7.57
CA LYS A 23 -6.88 -1.80 -6.90
C LYS A 23 -6.24 -0.66 -6.11
N LEU A 24 -5.12 -0.92 -5.42
CA LEU A 24 -4.40 0.12 -4.67
C LEU A 24 -3.72 1.15 -5.58
N LEU A 25 -3.21 0.70 -6.72
CA LEU A 25 -2.65 1.59 -7.74
C LEU A 25 -3.74 2.45 -8.40
N ASP A 26 -4.89 1.85 -8.72
CA ASP A 26 -6.04 2.55 -9.29
C ASP A 26 -6.58 3.60 -8.31
N LEU A 27 -6.77 3.24 -7.03
CA LEU A 27 -7.12 4.20 -5.99
C LEU A 27 -6.09 5.33 -5.90
N GLY A 28 -4.80 5.01 -5.99
CA GLY A 28 -3.74 6.00 -6.06
C GLY A 28 -3.95 7.02 -7.18
N CYS A 29 -4.25 6.52 -8.38
CA CYS A 29 -4.54 7.32 -9.55
C CYS A 29 -5.79 8.21 -9.35
N GLU A 30 -6.89 7.66 -8.85
CA GLU A 30 -8.14 8.39 -8.58
C GLU A 30 -7.94 9.56 -7.61
N PHE A 31 -7.08 9.40 -6.60
CA PHE A 31 -6.78 10.43 -5.60
C PHE A 31 -5.60 11.33 -5.96
N ASN A 32 -5.11 11.26 -7.20
CA ASN A 32 -3.93 11.99 -7.67
C ASN A 32 -2.73 11.81 -6.72
N GLN A 33 -2.53 10.57 -6.24
CA GLN A 33 -1.44 10.13 -5.38
C GLN A 33 -0.50 9.23 -6.17
N ALA A 34 0.80 9.52 -6.11
CA ALA A 34 1.82 8.66 -6.70
C ALA A 34 2.06 7.46 -5.78
N VAL A 35 1.34 6.35 -6.00
CA VAL A 35 1.54 5.10 -5.27
C VAL A 35 2.71 4.34 -5.87
N LEU A 36 3.87 4.38 -5.18
CA LEU A 36 5.06 3.66 -5.60
C LEU A 36 5.22 2.35 -4.82
N VAL A 37 5.13 1.20 -5.50
CA VAL A 37 5.41 -0.12 -4.92
C VAL A 37 6.92 -0.37 -4.92
N LEU A 38 7.59 -0.13 -3.79
CA LEU A 38 9.05 -0.21 -3.71
C LEU A 38 9.61 -1.63 -3.59
N LYS A 39 8.88 -2.54 -2.95
CA LYS A 39 9.37 -3.88 -2.66
C LYS A 39 8.19 -4.84 -2.54
N ARG A 40 8.28 -5.97 -3.24
CA ARG A 40 7.45 -7.16 -2.99
C ARG A 40 8.27 -8.08 -2.11
N GLY A 41 7.85 -8.24 -0.86
CA GLY A 41 8.46 -9.15 0.09
C GLY A 41 7.48 -10.25 0.47
N PRO A 42 7.95 -11.50 0.63
CA PRO A 42 7.14 -12.51 1.32
C PRO A 42 6.96 -12.06 2.77
N SER A 43 5.73 -12.14 3.28
CA SER A 43 5.40 -12.03 4.69
C SER A 43 4.84 -13.36 5.18
N HIS A 44 4.74 -13.53 6.50
CA HIS A 44 4.06 -14.70 7.08
C HIS A 44 2.60 -14.85 6.64
N GLU A 45 2.02 -13.79 6.07
CA GLU A 45 0.58 -13.66 5.80
C GLU A 45 0.29 -13.33 4.32
N GLY A 46 1.32 -13.38 3.46
CA GLY A 46 1.20 -13.09 2.04
C GLY A 46 2.29 -12.17 1.51
N GLN A 47 1.86 -11.04 0.93
CA GLN A 47 2.72 -10.04 0.29
C GLN A 47 2.71 -8.72 1.07
N GLN A 48 3.89 -8.12 1.20
CA GLN A 48 4.04 -6.73 1.63
C GLN A 48 4.25 -5.82 0.42
N LEU A 49 3.52 -4.71 0.40
CA LEU A 49 3.65 -3.60 -0.54
C LEU A 49 4.04 -2.35 0.25
N THR A 50 5.17 -1.75 -0.06
CA THR A 50 5.46 -0.40 0.44
C THR A 50 4.82 0.60 -0.49
N LEU A 51 4.01 1.53 0.04
CA LEU A 51 3.40 2.64 -0.67
C LEU A 51 3.98 3.97 -0.15
N ILE A 52 4.01 4.99 -1.01
CA ILE A 52 4.32 6.37 -0.62
C ILE A 52 3.07 7.19 -0.92
N CYS A 53 2.48 7.83 0.08
CA CYS A 53 1.21 8.55 -0.09
C CYS A 53 0.98 9.60 1.00
N LYS A 54 0.01 10.50 0.80
CA LYS A 54 -0.41 11.48 1.82
C LYS A 54 -1.25 10.83 2.92
N GLU A 55 -1.26 11.43 4.12
CA GLU A 55 -2.00 10.92 5.30
C GLU A 55 -3.46 10.57 5.02
N ASN A 56 -4.17 11.48 4.36
CA ASN A 56 -5.57 11.35 3.99
C ASN A 56 -5.85 10.21 2.98
N PHE A 57 -4.83 9.69 2.30
CA PHE A 57 -4.96 8.49 1.46
C PHE A 57 -4.77 7.21 2.28
N ALA A 58 -3.90 7.22 3.30
CA ALA A 58 -3.68 6.06 4.16
C ALA A 58 -4.96 5.64 4.90
N GLU A 59 -5.78 6.59 5.36
CA GLU A 59 -7.09 6.32 5.97
C GLU A 59 -8.06 5.61 5.01
N LYS A 60 -8.02 5.96 3.72
CA LYS A 60 -8.83 5.30 2.68
C LYS A 60 -8.34 3.89 2.39
N ILE A 61 -7.02 3.71 2.36
CA ILE A 61 -6.41 2.41 2.17
C ILE A 61 -6.76 1.49 3.34
N GLU A 62 -6.66 1.95 4.59
CA GLU A 62 -6.97 1.13 5.77
C GLU A 62 -8.40 0.56 5.74
N SER A 63 -9.34 1.31 5.16
CA SER A 63 -10.73 0.88 4.98
C SER A 63 -10.95 -0.08 3.79
N THR A 64 -9.92 -0.40 3.02
CA THR A 64 -10.02 -1.25 1.82
C THR A 64 -9.94 -2.73 2.19
N ASP A 65 -10.90 -3.51 1.71
CA ASP A 65 -10.99 -4.95 1.92
C ASP A 65 -9.72 -5.68 1.42
N GLY A 66 -9.16 -6.57 2.25
CA GLY A 66 -7.93 -7.32 1.94
C GLY A 66 -6.64 -6.74 2.52
N ILE A 67 -6.70 -5.58 3.20
CA ILE A 67 -5.54 -4.97 3.86
C ILE A 67 -5.51 -5.37 5.33
N LYS A 68 -4.38 -5.96 5.73
CA LYS A 68 -4.21 -6.44 7.10
C LYS A 68 -3.71 -5.37 8.05
N SER A 69 -2.78 -4.58 7.55
CA SER A 69 -2.05 -3.61 8.36
C SER A 69 -1.47 -2.53 7.49
N ILE A 70 -1.53 -1.30 7.99
CA ILE A 70 -0.81 -0.14 7.48
C ILE A 70 0.17 0.33 8.56
N VAL A 71 1.43 0.57 8.19
CA VAL A 71 2.44 1.10 9.11
C VAL A 71 3.04 2.36 8.50
N LYS A 72 2.88 3.50 9.18
CA LYS A 72 3.58 4.74 8.83
C LYS A 72 5.06 4.58 9.15
N THR A 73 5.92 4.59 8.13
CA THR A 73 7.38 4.43 8.28
C THR A 73 8.13 5.76 8.40
N GLY A 74 7.40 6.86 8.57
CA GLY A 74 7.94 8.22 8.70
C GLY A 74 7.88 9.02 7.39
N PRO A 75 8.34 10.29 7.42
CA PRO A 75 8.28 11.18 6.27
C PRO A 75 9.18 10.65 5.15
N SER A 76 8.67 10.63 3.92
CA SER A 76 9.51 10.52 2.74
C SER A 76 10.30 11.81 2.62
N TYR A 77 11.54 11.82 3.12
CA TYR A 77 12.54 12.74 2.59
C TYR A 77 12.72 12.40 1.11
N GLN A 78 12.12 13.20 0.23
CA GLN A 78 12.64 13.35 -1.13
C GLN A 78 13.82 14.32 -1.03
N MET A 79 14.99 13.88 -1.47
CA MET A 79 16.05 14.79 -1.91
C MET A 79 15.60 15.52 -3.16
#